data_AF-A0A4R3KRE0-F1
#
_entry.id   AF-A0A4R3KRE0-F1
#
_cell.length_a   1.000
_cell.length_b   1.000
_cell.length_c   1.000
_cell.angle_alpha   90.00
_cell.angle_beta   90.00
_cell.angle_gamma   90.00
#
_symmetry.space_group_name_H-M   'P 1'
#
loop_
_entity.id
_entity.type
_entity.pdbx_description
1 polymer ?
#
loop_
_entity_poly.entity_id
_entity_poly.type
_entity_poly.pdbx_seq_one_letter_code
_entity_poly.pdbx_strand_id
1 'polypeptide(L)'
;MSPGNVFIAGNDPLTYLKAIRPWLRHVHCKDVPKAMAEADRGEETGIASSEVSIGNGANAGHIEACINYLKETTWDGVFSVETLGTPGNIRESTEWLRSVIAAPVKHTIA
;
A
#
# COMPACT_ATOMS: atom_id res chain seq x y z
N MET A 1 -6.97 2.60 -6.99
CA MET A 1 -6.69 3.18 -5.65
C MET A 1 -5.20 3.25 -5.42
N SER A 2 -4.70 4.25 -4.70
CA SER A 2 -3.32 4.25 -4.21
C SER A 2 -3.30 4.30 -2.67
N PRO A 3 -2.89 3.23 -1.97
CA PRO A 3 -2.78 3.23 -0.51
C PRO A 3 -1.88 4.34 0.02
N GLY A 4 -0.78 4.66 -0.68
CA GLY A 4 0.14 5.73 -0.30
C GLY A 4 -0.53 7.11 -0.36
N ASN A 5 -1.27 7.42 -1.42
CA ASN A 5 -1.98 8.70 -1.53
C ASN A 5 -3.13 8.82 -0.52
N VAL A 6 -3.84 7.73 -0.24
CA VAL A 6 -4.87 7.74 0.81
C VAL A 6 -4.24 8.02 2.17
N PHE A 7 -3.09 7.37 2.46
CA PHE A 7 -2.36 7.54 3.71
C PHE A 7 -1.83 8.96 3.90
N ILE A 8 -1.18 9.53 2.86
CA ILE A 8 -0.63 10.90 2.95
C ILE A 8 -1.73 11.94 3.05
N ALA A 9 -2.91 11.71 2.45
CA ALA A 9 -4.09 12.54 2.65
C ALA A 9 -4.69 12.45 4.08
N GLY A 10 -4.01 11.80 5.02
CA GLY A 10 -4.43 11.68 6.42
C GLY A 10 -5.46 10.59 6.68
N ASN A 11 -5.85 9.82 5.66
CA ASN A 11 -6.90 8.80 5.79
C ASN A 11 -6.31 7.41 6.08
N ASP A 12 -7.17 6.49 6.56
CA ASP A 12 -6.83 5.07 6.70
C ASP A 12 -7.03 4.33 5.35
N PRO A 13 -5.97 3.74 4.76
CA PRO A 13 -6.09 3.04 3.48
C PRO A 13 -7.07 1.88 3.47
N LEU A 14 -7.17 1.11 4.57
CA LEU A 14 -8.05 -0.06 4.63
C LEU A 14 -9.53 0.36 4.65
N THR A 15 -9.87 1.37 5.44
CA THR A 15 -11.23 1.94 5.52
C THR A 15 -11.66 2.47 4.15
N TYR A 16 -10.78 3.22 3.49
CA TYR A 16 -11.04 3.71 2.13
C TYR A 16 -11.24 2.55 1.14
N LEU A 17 -10.36 1.55 1.19
CA LEU A 17 -10.43 0.37 0.33
C LEU A 17 -11.75 -0.39 0.50
N LYS A 18 -12.19 -0.62 1.75
CA LYS A 18 -13.47 -1.27 2.05
C LYS A 18 -14.64 -0.54 1.40
N ALA A 19 -14.65 0.79 1.45
CA ALA A 19 -15.72 1.60 0.86
C ALA A 19 -15.79 1.47 -0.67
N ILE A 20 -14.65 1.35 -1.35
CA ILE A 20 -14.59 1.30 -2.83
C ILE A 20 -14.46 -0.10 -3.41
N ARG A 21 -14.41 -1.15 -2.56
CA ARG A 21 -14.10 -2.53 -2.98
C ARG A 21 -14.92 -3.02 -4.19
N PRO A 22 -16.23 -2.74 -4.33
CA PRO A 22 -17.01 -3.19 -5.49
C PRO A 22 -16.52 -2.65 -6.84
N TRP A 23 -15.86 -1.49 -6.85
CA TRP A 23 -15.41 -0.80 -8.07
C TRP A 23 -13.90 -0.86 -8.30
N LEU A 24 -13.14 -1.40 -7.34
CA LEU A 24 -11.69 -1.46 -7.45
C LEU A 24 -11.25 -2.39 -8.59
N ARG A 25 -10.51 -1.85 -9.57
CA ARG A 25 -9.89 -2.61 -10.67
C ARG A 25 -8.37 -2.62 -10.62
N HIS A 26 -7.77 -1.58 -10.05
CA HIS A 26 -6.33 -1.38 -10.08
C HIS A 26 -5.85 -0.72 -8.78
N VAL A 27 -4.75 -1.24 -8.23
CA VAL A 27 -3.99 -0.64 -7.14
C VAL A 27 -2.63 -0.13 -7.64
N HIS A 28 -2.34 1.13 -7.32
CA HIS A 28 -1.03 1.77 -7.46
C HIS A 28 -0.35 1.78 -6.10
N CYS A 29 0.54 0.84 -5.86
CA CYS A 29 1.15 0.65 -4.57
C CYS A 29 2.48 1.40 -4.48
N LYS A 30 2.50 2.38 -3.58
CA LYS A 30 3.69 3.12 -3.16
C LYS A 30 3.64 3.21 -1.65
N ASP A 31 4.78 3.09 -1.00
CA ASP A 31 4.92 3.36 0.43
C ASP A 31 5.32 4.83 0.63
N VAL A 32 5.27 5.34 1.85
CA VAL A 32 5.51 6.75 2.15
C VAL A 32 6.74 6.87 3.04
N PRO A 33 7.78 7.65 2.66
CA PRO A 33 8.93 7.89 3.53
C PRO A 33 8.49 8.42 4.90
N LYS A 34 9.13 7.97 5.99
CA LYS A 34 8.73 8.35 7.37
C LYS A 34 8.77 9.87 7.60
N ALA A 35 9.86 10.51 7.19
CA ALA A 35 10.01 11.97 7.32
C ALA A 35 8.92 12.74 6.57
N MET A 36 8.52 12.26 5.38
CA MET A 36 7.42 12.84 4.61
C MET A 36 6.06 12.61 5.28
N ALA A 37 5.83 11.41 5.83
CA ALA A 37 4.62 11.13 6.59
C ALA A 37 4.49 12.00 7.86
N GLU A 38 5.62 12.34 8.50
CA GLU A 38 5.65 13.24 9.66
C GLU A 38 5.38 14.69 9.27
N ALA A 39 5.87 15.14 8.12
CA ALA A 39 5.75 16.52 7.66
C ALA A 39 4.42 16.84 6.97
N ASP A 40 3.96 15.94 6.10
CA ASP A 40 2.97 16.27 5.06
C ASP A 40 1.64 15.48 5.19
N ARG A 41 1.54 14.57 6.17
CA ARG A 41 0.32 13.74 6.33
C ARG A 41 -0.87 14.59 6.78
N GLY A 42 -1.92 14.58 5.96
CA GLY A 42 -3.14 15.38 6.15
C GLY A 42 -3.09 16.71 5.39
N GLU A 43 -1.92 17.14 4.95
CA GLU A 43 -1.70 18.38 4.21
C GLU A 43 -1.64 18.12 2.70
N GLU A 44 -1.03 17.00 2.30
CA GLU A 44 -0.89 16.61 0.89
C GLU A 44 -1.89 15.54 0.47
N THR A 45 -2.35 15.59 -0.80
CA THR A 45 -3.34 14.62 -1.33
C THR A 45 -2.72 13.47 -2.11
N GLY A 46 -1.41 13.51 -2.34
CA GLY A 46 -0.70 12.45 -3.05
C GLY A 46 0.77 12.76 -3.27
N ILE A 47 1.54 11.72 -3.61
CA ILE A 47 2.97 11.83 -3.94
C ILE A 47 3.22 11.27 -5.34
N ALA A 48 4.13 11.90 -6.09
CA ALA A 48 4.42 11.54 -7.47
C ALA A 48 5.11 10.16 -7.59
N SER A 49 6.14 9.93 -6.78
CA SER A 49 6.84 8.65 -6.66
C SER A 49 7.37 8.52 -5.23
N SER A 50 7.62 7.30 -4.78
CA SER A 50 8.22 7.05 -3.47
C SER A 50 9.72 6.77 -3.58
N GLU A 51 10.52 7.43 -2.75
CA GLU A 51 11.96 7.19 -2.67
C GLU A 51 12.31 5.93 -1.87
N VAL A 52 11.35 5.37 -1.13
CA VAL A 52 11.51 4.13 -0.37
C VAL A 52 10.91 2.94 -1.10
N SER A 53 11.49 1.77 -0.90
CA SER A 53 10.88 0.50 -1.31
C SER A 53 9.62 0.21 -0.49
N ILE A 54 8.67 -0.48 -1.12
CA ILE A 54 7.41 -0.87 -0.49
C ILE A 54 7.72 -1.83 0.66
N GLY A 55 7.19 -1.54 1.86
CA GLY A 55 7.44 -2.30 3.07
C GLY A 55 8.43 -1.64 4.04
N ASN A 56 9.14 -0.60 3.59
CA ASN A 56 10.14 0.12 4.39
C ASN A 56 9.71 1.55 4.79
N GLY A 57 8.53 1.99 4.37
CA GLY A 57 7.97 3.29 4.72
C GLY A 57 7.05 3.27 5.94
N ALA A 58 6.40 4.40 6.20
CA ALA A 58 5.46 4.59 7.30
C ALA A 58 4.11 3.88 7.07
N ASN A 59 3.81 3.48 5.83
CA ASN A 59 2.50 2.95 5.45
C ASN A 59 2.48 1.43 5.26
N ALA A 60 3.61 0.74 5.43
CA ALA A 60 3.77 -0.70 5.19
C ALA A 60 2.66 -1.55 5.85
N GLY A 61 2.30 -1.26 7.11
CA GLY A 61 1.25 -1.98 7.83
C GLY A 61 -0.14 -1.85 7.21
N HIS A 62 -0.50 -0.66 6.71
CA HIS A 62 -1.80 -0.49 6.04
C HIS A 62 -1.81 -1.15 4.65
N ILE A 63 -0.66 -1.21 3.97
CA ILE A 63 -0.53 -1.93 2.69
C ILE A 63 -0.74 -3.44 2.92
N GLU A 64 -0.10 -4.03 3.95
CA GLU A 64 -0.33 -5.44 4.33
C GLU A 64 -1.81 -5.69 4.65
N ALA A 65 -2.44 -4.80 5.44
CA ALA A 65 -3.86 -4.92 5.78
C ALA A 65 -4.76 -4.85 4.54
N CYS A 66 -4.45 -3.96 3.58
CA CYS A 66 -5.16 -3.89 2.30
C CYS A 66 -5.01 -5.19 1.50
N ILE A 67 -3.80 -5.75 1.40
CA ILE A 67 -3.56 -7.02 0.67
C ILE A 67 -4.35 -8.16 1.30
N ASN A 68 -4.35 -8.27 2.63
CA ASN A 68 -5.12 -9.29 3.34
C ASN A 68 -6.62 -9.17 3.05
N TYR A 69 -7.18 -7.96 3.12
CA TYR A 69 -8.59 -7.74 2.79
C TYR A 69 -8.93 -8.05 1.32
N LEU A 70 -8.03 -7.74 0.38
CA LEU A 70 -8.22 -8.09 -1.03
C LEU A 70 -8.23 -9.60 -1.26
N LYS A 71 -7.41 -10.36 -0.52
CA LYS A 71 -7.40 -11.83 -0.55
C LYS A 71 -8.69 -12.40 0.03
N GLU A 72 -9.14 -11.91 1.18
CA GLU A 72 -10.39 -12.31 1.83
C GLU A 72 -11.61 -12.09 0.92
N THR A 73 -11.59 -11.01 0.15
CA THR A 73 -12.67 -10.65 -0.78
C THR A 73 -12.44 -11.15 -2.20
N THR A 74 -11.53 -12.11 -2.38
CA THR A 74 -11.22 -12.77 -3.67
C THR A 74 -11.08 -11.78 -4.82
N TRP A 75 -10.31 -10.70 -4.61
CA TRP A 75 -10.08 -9.71 -5.64
C TRP A 75 -9.07 -10.20 -6.68
N ASP A 76 -9.36 -9.95 -7.96
CA ASP A 76 -8.66 -10.47 -9.13
C ASP A 76 -8.10 -9.35 -10.04
N GLY A 77 -7.97 -8.13 -9.52
CA GLY A 77 -7.45 -6.98 -10.26
C GLY A 77 -5.93 -6.88 -10.29
N VAL A 78 -5.43 -5.74 -10.79
CA VAL A 78 -3.98 -5.51 -10.97
C VAL A 78 -3.39 -4.73 -9.80
N PHE A 79 -2.31 -5.25 -9.22
CA PHE A 79 -1.55 -4.60 -8.15
C PHE A 79 -0.18 -4.16 -8.67
N SER A 80 -0.02 -2.88 -9.00
CA SER A 80 1.19 -2.31 -9.60
C SER A 80 2.13 -1.71 -8.57
N VAL A 81 3.42 -1.94 -8.75
CA VAL A 81 4.50 -1.28 -7.99
C VAL A 81 4.72 0.12 -8.53
N GLU A 82 4.72 1.10 -7.65
CA GLU A 82 5.02 2.50 -7.96
C GLU A 82 6.04 3.03 -6.93
N THR A 83 7.31 3.06 -7.33
CA THR A 83 8.44 3.53 -6.54
C THR A 83 9.47 4.13 -7.49
N LEU A 84 10.44 4.87 -6.94
CA LEU A 84 11.56 5.38 -7.71
C LEU A 84 12.23 4.20 -8.43
N GLY A 85 12.42 4.33 -9.75
CA GLY A 85 12.81 3.24 -10.65
C GLY A 85 14.25 2.74 -10.51
N THR A 86 14.84 2.80 -9.32
CA THR A 86 16.15 2.23 -9.06
C THR A 86 16.07 0.69 -8.96
N PRO A 87 17.12 -0.04 -9.36
CA PRO A 87 17.14 -1.50 -9.24
C PRO A 87 16.91 -2.00 -7.80
N GLY A 88 17.37 -1.26 -6.80
CA GLY A 88 17.16 -1.58 -5.38
C GLY A 88 15.69 -1.48 -5.00
N ASN A 89 15.07 -0.33 -5.23
CA ASN A 89 13.68 -0.11 -4.84
C ASN A 89 12.71 -1.08 -5.52
N ILE A 90 12.88 -1.32 -6.83
CA ILE A 90 12.02 -2.23 -7.59
C ILE A 90 12.13 -3.66 -7.04
N ARG A 91 13.35 -4.16 -6.86
CA ARG A 91 13.60 -5.52 -6.37
C ARG A 91 13.01 -5.72 -4.98
N GLU A 92 13.40 -4.85 -4.04
CA GLU A 92 12.96 -4.95 -2.64
C GLU A 92 11.44 -4.84 -2.50
N SER A 93 10.82 -3.90 -3.24
CA SER A 93 9.35 -3.76 -3.25
C SER A 93 8.66 -5.02 -3.75
N THR A 94 9.20 -5.63 -4.81
CA THR A 94 8.63 -6.83 -5.40
C THR A 94 8.80 -8.05 -4.49
N GLU A 95 9.96 -8.19 -3.85
CA GLU A 95 10.24 -9.25 -2.88
C GLU A 95 9.32 -9.14 -1.66
N TRP A 96 9.19 -7.94 -1.10
CA TRP A 96 8.29 -7.70 0.03
C TRP A 96 6.84 -8.02 -0.32
N LEU A 97 6.32 -7.47 -1.44
CA LEU A 97 4.95 -7.72 -1.88
C LEU A 97 4.67 -9.20 -2.11
N ARG A 98 5.58 -9.93 -2.76
CA ARG A 98 5.45 -11.38 -2.96
C ARG A 98 5.37 -12.12 -1.65
N SER A 99 6.19 -11.73 -0.66
CA SER A 99 6.16 -12.38 0.66
C SER A 99 4.83 -12.15 1.38
N VAL A 100 4.28 -10.93 1.34
CA VAL A 100 2.98 -10.59 1.95
C VAL A 100 1.82 -11.30 1.23
N ILE A 101 1.86 -11.36 -0.11
CA ILE A 101 0.83 -12.06 -0.89
C ILE A 101 0.84 -13.56 -0.58
N ALA A 102 2.02 -14.18 -0.52
CA ALA A 102 2.18 -15.60 -0.25
C ALA A 102 1.87 -16.00 1.21
N ALA A 103 2.02 -15.08 2.17
CA ALA A 103 1.71 -15.34 3.57
C ALA A 103 0.23 -15.72 3.76
N PRO A 104 -0.12 -16.63 4.69
CA PRO A 104 -1.53 -16.88 5.00
C PRO A 104 -2.21 -15.63 5.56
N VAL A 105 -3.51 -15.47 5.31
CA VAL A 105 -4.30 -14.40 5.95
C VAL A 105 -4.29 -14.64 7.45
N LYS A 106 -3.82 -13.67 8.23
CA LYS A 106 -3.81 -13.75 9.68
C LYS A 106 -5.23 -13.50 10.18
N HIS A 107 -5.97 -14.56 10.50
CA HIS A 107 -7.21 -14.42 11.25
C HIS A 107 -6.88 -14.17 12.72
N THR A 108 -7.11 -12.95 13.20
CA THR A 108 -7.12 -12.69 14.63
C THR A 108 -8.39 -13.33 15.18
N ILE A 109 -8.24 -14.45 15.89
CA ILE A 109 -9.32 -15.00 16.70
C ILE A 109 -9.48 -14.01 17.86
N ALA A 110 -10.63 -13.34 17.91
CA ALA A 110 -11.00 -12.43 18.99
C ALA A 110 -11.25 -13.21 20.29
#